data_AF-A0A4Q2XEB3-F1
#
_entry.id   AF-A0A4Q2XEB3-F1
#
_cell.length_a   1.000
_cell.length_b   1.000
_cell.length_c   1.000
_cell.angle_alpha   90.00
_cell.angle_beta   90.00
_cell.angle_gamma   90.00
#
_symmetry.space_group_name_H-M   'P 1'
#
loop_
_entity.id
_entity.type
_entity.pdbx_description
1 polymer ?
#
loop_
_entity_poly.entity_id
_entity_poly.type
_entity_poly.pdbx_seq_one_letter_code
_entity_poly.pdbx_strand_id
1 'polypeptide(L)'
;MNSIDKLKAARNGLLKLHRELINSERAVYEHAAGPIPSAGAFLQLLAHDPWFEWLQPFTRLIAGIDDALFDKKQPITEERAESLKGEIRTLLEADPKDGGFGTTYA
;
A
#
# COMPACT_ATOMS: atom_id res chain seq x y z
N MET A 1 -17.75 14.18 -10.65
CA MET A 1 -16.39 13.68 -10.38
C MET A 1 -16.12 12.52 -11.32
N ASN A 2 -15.18 12.68 -12.25
CA ASN A 2 -14.79 11.62 -13.21
C ASN A 2 -13.97 10.51 -12.50
N SER A 3 -13.68 9.41 -13.18
CA SER A 3 -12.94 8.29 -12.63
C SER A 3 -11.54 8.68 -12.19
N ILE A 4 -10.87 9.56 -12.95
CA ILE A 4 -9.51 10.04 -12.64
C ILE A 4 -9.48 10.81 -11.30
N ASP A 5 -10.45 11.69 -11.05
CA ASP A 5 -10.57 12.41 -9.78
C ASP A 5 -10.85 11.47 -8.61
N LYS A 6 -11.70 10.46 -8.82
CA LYS A 6 -11.96 9.40 -7.83
C LYS A 6 -10.70 8.57 -7.56
N LEU A 7 -9.91 8.26 -8.58
CA LEU A 7 -8.65 7.54 -8.44
C LEU A 7 -7.63 8.36 -7.63
N LYS A 8 -7.51 9.67 -7.89
CA LYS A 8 -6.64 10.56 -7.09
C LYS A 8 -7.05 10.57 -5.62
N ALA A 9 -8.34 10.64 -5.33
CA ALA A 9 -8.85 10.57 -3.96
C ALA A 9 -8.55 9.21 -3.33
N ALA A 10 -8.76 8.11 -4.04
CA ALA A 10 -8.47 6.75 -3.59
C ALA A 10 -6.97 6.56 -3.30
N ARG A 11 -6.09 7.02 -4.19
CA ARG A 11 -4.64 7.03 -4.02
C ARG A 11 -4.22 7.74 -2.74
N ASN A 12 -4.79 8.92 -2.47
CA ASN A 12 -4.48 9.67 -1.26
C ASN A 12 -4.97 8.95 0.01
N GLY A 13 -6.11 8.26 -0.07
CA GLY A 13 -6.58 7.37 1.00
C GLY A 13 -5.62 6.19 1.22
N LEU A 14 -5.18 5.55 0.14
CA LEU A 14 -4.29 4.39 0.17
C LEU A 14 -2.92 4.74 0.76
N LEU A 15 -2.37 5.92 0.46
CA LEU A 15 -1.14 6.40 1.08
C LEU A 15 -1.25 6.62 2.58
N LYS A 16 -2.37 7.19 3.03
CA LYS A 16 -2.62 7.36 4.47
C LYS A 16 -2.71 5.98 5.14
N LEU A 17 -3.46 5.07 4.55
CA LEU A 17 -3.57 3.69 5.04
C LEU A 17 -2.21 3.00 5.11
N HIS A 18 -1.42 3.06 4.04
CA HIS A 18 -0.09 2.44 4.00
C HIS A 18 0.83 2.97 5.12
N ARG A 19 0.79 4.28 5.39
CA ARG A 19 1.55 4.87 6.50
C ARG A 19 1.09 4.36 7.86
N GLU A 20 -0.22 4.29 8.09
CA GLU A 20 -0.76 3.79 9.36
C GLU A 20 -0.45 2.30 9.55
N LEU A 21 -0.51 1.51 8.49
CA LEU A 21 -0.13 0.09 8.52
C LEU A 21 1.34 -0.09 8.89
N ILE A 22 2.25 0.67 8.27
CA ILE A 22 3.68 0.66 8.61
C ILE A 22 3.88 1.00 10.09
N ASN A 23 3.19 2.03 10.60
CA ASN A 23 3.31 2.42 12.00
C ASN A 23 2.79 1.33 12.95
N SER A 24 1.67 0.70 12.60
CA SER A 24 1.07 -0.37 13.37
C SER A 24 1.98 -1.60 13.40
N GLU A 25 2.44 -2.08 12.23
CA GLU A 25 3.37 -3.21 12.14
C GLU A 25 4.68 -2.95 12.86
N ARG A 26 5.18 -1.71 12.80
CA ARG A 26 6.36 -1.32 13.57
C ARG A 26 6.15 -1.53 15.06
N ALA A 27 5.00 -1.08 15.60
CA ALA A 27 4.71 -1.23 17.03
C ALA A 27 4.59 -2.71 17.43
N VAL A 28 3.94 -3.53 16.60
CA VAL A 28 3.82 -4.98 16.84
C VAL A 28 5.19 -5.66 16.77
N TYR A 29 6.00 -5.33 15.77
CA TYR A 29 7.36 -5.86 15.62
C TYR A 29 8.24 -5.45 16.80
N GLU A 30 8.24 -4.18 17.22
CA GLU A 30 9.03 -3.69 18.35
C GLU A 30 8.61 -4.36 19.67
N HIS A 31 7.33 -4.71 19.81
CA HIS A 31 6.84 -5.48 20.95
C HIS A 31 7.33 -6.93 20.94
N ALA A 32 7.37 -7.58 19.78
CA ALA A 32 7.74 -8.99 19.64
C ALA A 32 9.25 -9.24 19.60
N ALA A 33 10.01 -8.39 18.90
CA ALA A 33 11.44 -8.57 18.61
C ALA A 33 12.35 -7.57 19.36
N GLY A 34 11.76 -6.60 20.04
CA GLY A 34 12.48 -5.52 20.73
C GLY A 34 12.63 -4.25 19.90
N PRO A 35 13.12 -3.15 20.51
CA PRO A 35 13.14 -1.83 19.90
C PRO A 35 14.04 -1.77 18.66
N ILE A 36 13.56 -1.13 17.60
CA ILE A 36 14.34 -0.93 16.38
C ILE A 36 15.34 0.22 16.60
N PRO A 37 16.65 -0.01 16.37
CA PRO A 37 17.69 0.91 16.83
C PRO A 37 17.78 2.22 16.04
N SER A 38 17.27 2.28 14.81
CA SER A 38 17.28 3.49 13.98
C SER A 38 16.26 3.45 12.85
N ALA A 39 15.96 4.63 12.27
CA ALA A 39 15.12 4.72 11.08
C ALA A 39 15.72 3.96 9.88
N GLY A 40 17.05 3.96 9.72
CA GLY A 40 17.72 3.20 8.68
C GLY A 40 17.56 1.68 8.85
N ALA A 41 17.64 1.19 10.08
CA ALA A 41 17.38 -0.22 10.40
C ALA A 41 15.92 -0.60 10.10
N PHE A 42 14.97 0.28 10.42
CA PHE A 42 13.57 0.04 10.08
C PHE A 42 13.34 -0.05 8.57
N LEU A 43 13.98 0.81 7.78
CA LEU A 43 13.87 0.74 6.31
C LEU A 43 14.43 -0.56 5.73
N GLN A 44 15.52 -1.09 6.32
CA GLN A 44 16.06 -2.39 5.93
C GLN A 44 15.09 -3.53 6.24
N LEU A 45 14.45 -3.50 7.43
CA LEU A 45 13.42 -4.47 7.80
C LEU A 45 12.21 -4.37 6.84
N LEU A 46 11.72 -3.18 6.58
CA LEU A 46 10.59 -2.96 5.66
C LEU A 46 10.88 -3.47 4.24
N ALA A 47 12.15 -3.42 3.81
CA ALA A 47 12.57 -3.83 2.48
C ALA A 47 12.87 -5.33 2.34
N HIS A 48 13.29 -6.00 3.41
CA HIS A 48 13.90 -7.34 3.32
C HIS A 48 13.35 -8.36 4.32
N ASP A 49 12.64 -7.93 5.36
CA ASP A 49 12.17 -8.83 6.40
C ASP A 49 10.77 -9.41 6.03
N PRO A 50 10.60 -10.75 6.11
CA PRO A 50 9.32 -11.42 5.85
C PRO A 50 8.13 -10.86 6.63
N TRP A 51 8.36 -10.30 7.83
CA TRP A 51 7.31 -9.67 8.64
C TRP A 51 6.57 -8.57 7.86
N PHE A 52 7.30 -7.81 7.03
CA PHE A 52 6.76 -6.67 6.32
C PHE A 52 6.41 -6.98 4.86
N GLU A 53 6.64 -8.21 4.37
CA GLU A 53 6.42 -8.57 2.96
C GLU A 53 4.98 -8.33 2.50
N TRP A 54 4.01 -8.50 3.41
CA TRP A 54 2.61 -8.31 3.10
C TRP A 54 2.21 -6.85 2.82
N LEU A 55 3.06 -5.88 3.18
CA LEU A 55 2.86 -4.46 2.84
C LEU A 55 3.29 -4.13 1.40
N GLN A 56 4.11 -4.97 0.77
CA GLN A 56 4.65 -4.73 -0.57
C GLN A 56 3.58 -4.55 -1.66
N PRO A 57 2.46 -5.30 -1.68
CA PRO A 57 1.36 -5.04 -2.61
C PRO A 57 0.80 -3.62 -2.54
N PHE A 58 0.74 -2.99 -1.35
CA PHE A 58 0.30 -1.60 -1.19
C PHE A 58 1.27 -0.64 -1.85
N THR A 59 2.57 -0.78 -1.58
CA THR A 59 3.61 0.06 -2.17
C THR A 59 3.62 -0.03 -3.69
N ARG A 60 3.53 -1.25 -4.24
CA ARG A 60 3.48 -1.48 -5.70
C ARG A 60 2.25 -0.83 -6.33
N LEU A 61 1.08 -0.97 -5.72
CA LEU A 61 -0.14 -0.39 -6.26
C LEU A 61 -0.11 1.15 -6.21
N ILE A 62 0.38 1.74 -5.12
CA ILE A 62 0.55 3.20 -5.02
C ILE A 62 1.49 3.71 -6.12
N ALA A 63 2.65 3.07 -6.28
CA ALA A 63 3.62 3.44 -7.32
C ALA A 63 3.01 3.30 -8.72
N GLY A 64 2.30 2.21 -9.01
CA GLY A 64 1.64 2.00 -10.30
C GLY A 64 0.54 3.04 -10.59
N ILE A 65 -0.18 3.49 -9.57
CA ILE A 65 -1.15 4.59 -9.70
C ILE A 65 -0.43 5.92 -9.94
N ASP A 66 0.67 6.19 -9.22
CA ASP A 66 1.46 7.41 -9.40
C ASP A 66 2.05 7.49 -10.80
N ASP A 67 2.65 6.39 -11.27
CA ASP A 67 3.19 6.29 -12.63
C ASP A 67 2.10 6.59 -13.66
N ALA A 68 0.92 5.98 -13.52
CA ALA A 68 -0.19 6.22 -14.44
C ALA A 68 -0.74 7.66 -14.38
N LEU A 69 -0.83 8.27 -13.19
CA LEU A 69 -1.36 9.63 -13.02
C LEU A 69 -0.40 10.72 -13.47
N PHE A 70 0.91 10.49 -13.35
CA PHE A 70 1.94 11.50 -13.57
C PHE A 70 2.79 11.27 -14.82
N ASP A 71 2.50 10.24 -15.62
CA ASP A 71 3.10 10.07 -16.94
C ASP A 71 2.71 11.23 -17.87
N LYS A 72 3.69 12.08 -18.17
CA LYS A 72 3.53 13.24 -19.05
C LYS A 72 3.43 12.87 -20.53
N LYS A 73 3.87 11.68 -20.91
CA LYS A 73 3.85 11.18 -22.30
C LYS A 73 2.55 10.46 -22.62
N GLN A 74 1.95 9.80 -21.63
CA GLN A 74 0.72 9.04 -21.79
C GLN A 74 -0.29 9.40 -20.70
N PRO A 75 -1.20 10.34 -20.98
CA PRO A 75 -2.28 10.66 -20.05
C PRO A 75 -3.14 9.44 -19.74
N ILE A 76 -3.46 9.23 -18.47
CA ILE A 76 -4.33 8.15 -18.03
C ILE A 76 -5.71 8.23 -18.70
N THR A 77 -6.23 7.08 -19.13
CA THR A 77 -7.59 6.95 -19.66
C THR A 77 -8.59 6.67 -18.54
N GLU A 78 -9.86 6.99 -18.79
CA GLU A 78 -10.95 6.70 -17.84
C GLU A 78 -11.07 5.20 -17.53
N GLU A 79 -10.89 4.36 -18.56
CA GLU A 79 -10.88 2.89 -18.44
C GLU A 79 -9.74 2.41 -17.54
N ARG A 80 -8.51 2.92 -17.75
CA ARG A 80 -7.38 2.55 -16.89
C ARG A 80 -7.60 3.02 -15.45
N ALA A 81 -8.22 4.19 -15.26
CA ALA A 81 -8.58 4.66 -13.94
C ALA A 81 -9.64 3.77 -13.24
N GLU A 82 -10.63 3.26 -13.97
CA GLU A 82 -11.57 2.26 -13.43
C GLU A 82 -10.88 0.94 -13.07
N SER A 83 -9.99 0.44 -13.94
CA SER A 83 -9.17 -0.75 -13.66
C SER A 83 -8.37 -0.62 -12.36
N LEU A 84 -7.64 0.49 -12.19
CA LEU A 84 -6.83 0.72 -11.00
C LEU A 84 -7.67 0.82 -9.72
N LYS A 85 -8.88 1.38 -9.78
CA LYS A 85 -9.80 1.35 -8.63
C LYS A 85 -10.28 -0.07 -8.30
N GLY A 86 -10.49 -0.91 -9.31
CA GLY A 86 -10.78 -2.34 -9.11
C GLY A 86 -9.62 -3.07 -8.43
N GLU A 87 -8.38 -2.76 -8.80
CA GLU A 87 -7.17 -3.28 -8.15
C GLU A 87 -7.09 -2.83 -6.68
N ILE A 88 -7.37 -1.56 -6.37
CA ILE A 88 -7.45 -1.06 -4.98
C ILE A 88 -8.50 -1.83 -4.18
N ARG A 89 -9.69 -2.01 -4.76
CA ARG A 89 -10.77 -2.74 -4.09
C ARG A 89 -10.38 -4.18 -3.79
N THR A 90 -9.80 -4.86 -4.77
CA THR A 90 -9.32 -6.25 -4.63
C THR A 90 -8.25 -6.35 -3.54
N LEU A 91 -7.32 -5.40 -3.49
CA LEU A 91 -6.27 -5.37 -2.46
C LEU A 91 -6.84 -5.18 -1.05
N LEU A 92 -7.89 -4.36 -0.90
CA LEU A 92 -8.54 -4.12 0.38
C LEU A 92 -9.49 -5.25 0.79
N GLU A 93 -10.05 -5.98 -0.19
CA GLU A 93 -10.94 -7.13 0.02
C GLU A 93 -10.17 -8.47 0.10
N ALA A 94 -8.86 -8.48 -0.19
CA ALA A 94 -8.05 -9.69 -0.21
C ALA A 94 -8.09 -10.45 1.13
N ASP A 95 -8.45 -11.73 1.04
CA ASP A 95 -8.87 -12.64 2.12
C ASP A 95 -7.72 -12.95 3.12
N PRO A 96 -8.04 -13.22 4.41
CA PRO A 96 -7.10 -13.58 5.48
C PRO A 96 -6.34 -14.90 5.31
N LYS A 97 -6.18 -15.45 4.11
CA LYS A 97 -5.42 -16.71 3.90
C LYS A 97 -4.12 -16.53 3.15
N ASP A 98 -3.93 -15.35 2.57
CA ASP A 98 -2.76 -15.01 1.75
C ASP A 98 -1.74 -14.15 2.52
N GLY A 99 -1.95 -13.93 3.84
CA GLY A 99 -1.08 -13.09 4.67
C GLY A 99 -1.27 -11.57 4.45
N GLY A 100 -2.35 -11.13 3.80
CA GLY A 100 -2.61 -9.72 3.46
C GLY A 100 -3.27 -8.87 4.55
N PHE A 101 -3.78 -7.69 4.19
CA PHE A 101 -4.46 -6.78 5.13
C PHE A 101 -5.61 -7.45 5.91
N GLY A 102 -6.35 -8.36 5.26
CA GLY A 102 -7.38 -9.17 5.90
C GLY A 102 -6.85 -10.10 7.00
N THR A 103 -5.64 -10.66 6.92
CA THR A 103 -5.10 -11.50 8.02
C THR A 103 -4.79 -10.73 9.28
N THR A 104 -4.29 -9.51 9.09
CA THR A 104 -3.68 -8.77 10.17
C THR A 104 -4.71 -7.88 10.90
N TYR A 105 -5.79 -7.50 10.22
CA TYR A 105 -6.77 -6.52 10.73
C TYR A 105 -8.27 -6.83 10.45
N ALA A 106 -8.65 -7.99 9.89
CA ALA A 106 -10.07 -8.34 9.71
C ALA A 106 -10.78 -8.79 10.99
#